data_AF-A0A150MVS0-F1
#
_entry.id   AF-A0A150MVS0-F1
#
_cell.length_a   1.000
_cell.length_b   1.000
_cell.length_c   1.000
_cell.angle_alpha   90.00
_cell.angle_beta   90.00
_cell.angle_gamma   90.00
#
_symmetry.space_group_name_H-M   'P 1'
#
loop_
_entity.id
_entity.type
_entity.pdbx_description
1 polymer ?
#
loop_
_entity_poly.entity_id
_entity_poly.type
_entity_poly.pdbx_seq_one_letter_code
_entity_poly.pdbx_strand_id
1 'polypeptide(L)' 'MFHYTVDVSTGMNETIERLEENLKQEGFGVLWRFSVTEKLQEKGLDFSTPMVIFEVYNPQEAARV' A
#
# COMPACT_ATOMS: atom_id res chain seq x y z
N MET A 1 -14.83 -3.53 14.41
CA MET A 1 -13.45 -3.64 13.91
C MET A 1 -13.36 -2.71 12.71
N PHE A 2 -12.49 -1.69 12.74
CA PHE A 2 -12.42 -0.66 11.68
C PHE A 2 -11.33 -0.94 10.63
N HIS A 3 -10.44 -1.91 10.90
CA HIS A 3 -9.34 -2.30 10.02
C HIS A 3 -9.17 -3.81 10.02
N TYR A 4 -8.55 -4.34 8.97
CA TYR A 4 -8.05 -5.71 8.89
C TYR A 4 -6.53 -5.63 8.65
N THR A 5 -5.76 -6.38 9.45
CA THR A 5 -4.29 -6.32 9.43
C THR A 5 -3.74 -7.73 9.59
N VAL A 6 -2.71 -8.03 8.80
CA VAL A 6 -2.02 -9.32 8.81
C VAL A 6 -0.53 -9.10 8.95
N ASP A 7 0.13 -9.92 9.75
CA ASP A 7 1.58 -9.95 9.84
C ASP A 7 2.16 -10.77 8.68
N VAL A 8 3.29 -10.33 8.15
CA VAL A 8 4.03 -11.02 7.09
C VAL A 8 5.48 -11.22 7.51
N SER A 9 6.11 -12.30 7.03
CA SER A 9 7.51 -12.60 7.32
C SER A 9 8.50 -11.89 6.39
N THR A 10 8.00 -11.23 5.35
CA THR A 10 8.80 -10.58 4.30
C THR A 10 9.20 -9.16 4.68
N GLY A 11 10.32 -8.69 4.12
CA GLY A 11 10.73 -7.28 4.26
C GLY A 11 9.78 -6.32 3.52
N MET A 12 9.93 -5.01 3.75
CA MET A 12 9.03 -3.99 3.16
C MET A 12 8.95 -4.08 1.64
N ASN A 13 10.09 -4.08 0.94
CA ASN A 13 10.11 -4.09 -0.54
C ASN A 13 9.49 -5.37 -1.11
N GLU A 14 9.84 -6.53 -0.56
CA GLU A 14 9.29 -7.82 -0.99
C GLU A 14 7.78 -7.93 -0.69
N THR A 15 7.34 -7.44 0.48
CA THR A 15 5.92 -7.42 0.85
C THR A 15 5.12 -6.60 -0.15
N ILE A 16 5.66 -5.47 -0.55
CA ILE A 16 5.07 -4.56 -1.52
C ILE A 16 4.96 -5.22 -2.89
N GLU A 17 6.04 -5.82 -3.40
CA GLU A 17 6.04 -6.51 -4.70
C GLU A 17 4.99 -7.63 -4.72
N ARG A 18 4.92 -8.42 -3.64
CA ARG A 18 3.93 -9.48 -3.48
C ARG A 18 2.50 -8.93 -3.39
N LEU A 19 2.30 -7.80 -2.71
CA LEU A 19 1.00 -7.15 -2.59
C LEU A 19 0.51 -6.65 -3.96
N GLU A 20 1.38 -5.97 -4.72
CA GLU A 20 1.06 -5.47 -6.06
C GLU A 20 0.70 -6.61 -7.03
N GLU A 21 1.44 -7.72 -6.99
CA GLU A 21 1.15 -8.91 -7.80
C GLU A 21 -0.18 -9.57 -7.40
N ASN A 22 -0.43 -9.75 -6.10
CA ASN A 22 -1.68 -10.34 -5.61
C ASN A 22 -2.90 -9.45 -5.95
N LEU A 23 -2.80 -8.13 -5.78
CA LEU A 23 -3.85 -7.19 -6.17
C LEU A 23 -4.19 -7.32 -7.66
N LYS A 24 -3.16 -7.40 -8.50
CA LYS A 24 -3.31 -7.56 -9.95
C LYS A 24 -4.03 -8.86 -10.31
N GLN A 25 -3.71 -9.97 -9.64
CA GLN A 25 -4.37 -11.26 -9.84
C GLN A 25 -5.87 -11.20 -9.49
N GLU A 26 -6.23 -10.39 -8.49
CA GLU A 26 -7.62 -10.12 -8.08
C GLU A 26 -8.28 -8.98 -8.89
N GLY A 27 -7.63 -8.47 -9.94
CA GLY A 27 -8.17 -7.43 -10.83
C GLY A 27 -8.07 -6.00 -10.30
N PHE A 28 -7.30 -5.77 -9.24
CA PHE A 28 -6.98 -4.44 -8.72
C PHE A 28 -5.66 -3.93 -9.31
N GLY A 29 -5.69 -2.73 -9.92
CA GLY A 29 -4.51 -1.99 -10.32
C GLY A 29 -4.07 -0.99 -9.24
N VAL A 30 -2.78 -0.70 -9.16
CA VAL A 30 -2.25 0.38 -8.33
C VAL A 30 -2.31 1.70 -9.10
N LEU A 31 -3.05 2.68 -8.59
CA LEU A 31 -3.15 4.01 -9.18
C LEU A 31 -2.03 4.93 -8.71
N TRP A 32 -1.71 4.84 -7.42
CA TRP A 32 -0.73 5.70 -6.78
C TRP A 32 -0.10 5.01 -5.58
N ARG A 33 1.13 5.44 -5.27
CA ARG A 33 1.92 4.96 -4.15
C ARG A 33 2.65 6.12 -3.51
N PHE A 34 2.68 6.12 -2.18
CA PHE A 34 3.26 7.21 -1.40
C PHE A 34 3.96 6.72 -0.15
N SER A 35 5.24 7.06 -0.02
CA SER A 35 6.00 6.81 1.21
C SER A 35 5.73 7.94 2.20
N VAL A 36 4.96 7.63 3.26
CA VAL A 36 4.70 8.57 4.35
C VAL A 36 6.01 8.88 5.07
N THR A 37 6.85 7.85 5.24
CA THR A 37 8.14 7.96 5.91
C THR A 37 9.06 8.94 5.20
N GLU A 38 9.28 8.75 3.91
CA GLU A 38 10.12 9.66 3.11
C GLU A 38 9.53 11.06 3.14
N LYS A 39 8.21 11.21 3.00
CA LYS A 39 7.61 12.55 2.94
C LYS A 39 7.79 13.35 4.23
N LEU A 40 7.63 12.71 5.37
CA LEU A 40 7.77 13.38 6.67
C LEU A 40 9.25 13.71 6.94
N GLN A 41 10.17 12.81 6.58
CA GLN A 41 11.60 13.04 6.71
C GLN A 41 12.10 14.18 5.79
N GLU A 42 11.60 14.27 4.55
CA GLU A 42 11.85 15.41 3.66
C GLU A 42 11.43 16.75 4.29
N LYS A 43 10.43 16.73 5.17
CA LYS A 43 9.94 17.91 5.89
C LYS A 43 10.68 18.19 7.20
N GLY A 44 11.70 17.40 7.52
CA GLY A 44 12.47 17.52 8.75
C GLY A 44 11.74 16.99 9.99
N LEU A 45 10.69 16.18 9.81
CA LEU A 45 9.97 15.56 10.91
C LEU A 45 10.61 14.21 11.25
N ASP A 46 10.81 13.95 12.54
CA ASP A 46 11.32 12.67 13.02
C ASP A 46 10.22 11.60 12.97
N PHE A 47 10.22 10.85 11.89
CA PHE A 47 9.34 9.71 11.70
C PHE A 47 10.14 8.56 11.09
N SER A 48 10.39 7.52 11.89
CA SER A 48 11.27 6.40 11.54
C SER A 48 10.52 5.11 11.21
N THR A 49 9.20 5.07 11.43
CA THR A 49 8.38 3.90 11.09
C THR A 49 8.23 3.80 9.57
N PRO A 50 8.64 2.69 8.93
CA PRO A 50 8.42 2.48 7.50
C PRO A 50 6.92 2.35 7.19
N MET A 51 6.40 3.23 6.34
CA MET A 51 4.98 3.26 5.98
C MET A 51 4.79 3.74 4.54
N VAL A 52 4.07 2.93 3.76
CA VAL A 52 3.71 3.23 2.37
C VAL A 52 2.20 3.07 2.21
N ILE A 53 1.57 4.07 1.61
CA ILE A 53 0.14 4.06 1.25
C ILE A 53 0.01 3.72 -0.23
N PHE A 54 -0.96 2.87 -0.54
CA PHE A 54 -1.34 2.50 -1.90
C PHE A 54 -2.79 2.92 -2.16
N GLU A 55 -3.02 3.58 -3.29
CA GLU A 55 -4.36 3.70 -3.86
C GLU A 55 -4.53 2.62 -4.91
N VAL A 56 -5.58 1.81 -4.75
CA VAL A 56 -5.86 0.66 -5.61
C VAL A 56 -7.27 0.76 -6.18
N TYR A 57 -7.46 0.22 -7.38
CA TYR A 57 -8.70 0.37 -8.13
C TYR A 57 -9.02 -0.90 -8.91
N ASN A 58 -10.26 -1.35 -8.81
CA ASN A 58 -10.84 -2.35 -9.70
C ASN A 58 -12.01 -1.69 -10.45
N PRO A 59 -11.96 -1.58 -11.79
CA PRO A 59 -13.01 -0.90 -12.56
C PRO A 59 -14.39 -1.50 -12.41
N GLN A 60 -14.50 -2.82 -12.27
CA GLN A 60 -15.78 -3.51 -12.16
C GLN A 60 -16.43 -3.22 -10.81
N GLU A 61 -15.63 -3.29 -9.75
CA GLU A 61 -16.09 -2.98 -8.40
C GLU A 61 -16.42 -1.49 -8.23
N ALA A 62 -15.59 -0.60 -8.78
CA ALA A 62 -15.81 0.84 -8.72
C ALA A 62 -17.05 1.30 -9.50
N ALA A 63 -17.43 0.59 -10.56
CA ALA A 63 -18.68 0.87 -11.28
C ALA A 63 -19.93 0.29 -10.55
N ARG A 64 -19.74 -0.67 -9.64
CA ARG A 64 -20.81 -1.37 -8.92
C ARG A 64 -21.28 -0.62 -7.68
N VAL A 65 -20.40 0.16 -7.04
CA VAL A 65 -20.64 0.88 -5.78
C VAL A 65 -20.84 2.37 -6.01
#